data_AF-A0A1Y4H0Q7-F1
#
_entry.id   AF-A0A1Y4H0Q7-F1
#
_cell.length_a   1.000
_cell.length_b   1.000
_cell.length_c   1.000
_cell.angle_alpha   90.00
_cell.angle_beta   90.00
_cell.angle_gamma   90.00
#
_symmetry.space_group_name_H-M   'P 1'
#
loop_
_entity.id
_entity.type
_entity.pdbx_description
1 polymer ?
#
loop_
_entity_poly.entity_id
_entity_poly.type
_entity_poly.pdbx_seq_one_letter_code
_entity_poly.pdbx_strand_id
1 'polypeptide(L)'
;MWLIKLPFKILALPLMLVMGTITVLGKFTHGIAAFVIGLGMFFLFICGVITAFQGNWPMVGVLFVLEVVCFAAMLAMTVLVELAEEATGSLMGFIFS
;
A
#
# COMPACT_ATOMS: atom_id res chain seq x y z
N MET A 1 -6.10 11.30 39.69
CA MET A 1 -5.76 11.51 38.26
C MET A 1 -6.54 10.57 37.35
N TRP A 2 -7.87 10.45 37.53
CA TRP A 2 -8.71 9.47 36.81
C TRP A 2 -9.65 10.11 35.78
N LEU A 3 -9.98 11.40 35.95
CA LEU A 3 -10.91 12.14 35.07
C LEU A 3 -10.33 12.53 33.69
N ILE A 4 -9.01 12.66 33.54
CA ILE A 4 -8.38 13.09 32.28
C ILE A 4 -8.33 11.98 31.23
N LYS A 5 -8.38 10.70 31.65
CA LYS A 5 -8.38 9.55 30.73
C LYS A 5 -9.73 9.34 30.02
N LEU A 6 -10.83 9.81 30.61
CA LEU A 6 -12.19 9.62 30.08
C LEU A 6 -12.49 10.35 28.76
N PRO A 7 -12.21 11.67 28.60
CA PRO A 7 -12.47 12.34 27.32
C PRO A 7 -11.56 11.83 26.20
N PHE A 8 -10.33 11.43 26.52
CA PHE A 8 -9.39 10.84 25.57
C PHE A 8 -9.89 9.48 25.05
N LYS A 9 -10.49 8.66 25.93
CA LYS A 9 -11.06 7.35 25.58
C LYS A 9 -12.34 7.45 24.73
N ILE A 10 -13.16 8.47 24.98
CA ILE A 10 -14.39 8.76 24.21
C ILE A 10 -14.08 9.38 22.84
N LEU A 11 -13.04 10.21 22.72
CA LEU A 11 -12.61 10.81 21.45
C LEU A 11 -11.81 9.83 20.58
N ALA A 12 -11.07 8.91 21.20
CA ALA A 12 -10.29 7.91 20.47
C ALA A 12 -11.15 6.76 19.90
N LEU A 13 -12.35 6.53 20.43
CA LEU A 13 -13.30 5.52 19.95
C LEU A 13 -13.86 5.79 18.54
N PRO A 14 -14.35 6.99 18.19
CA PRO A 14 -14.72 7.31 16.81
C PRO A 14 -13.50 7.39 15.89
N LEU A 15 -12.35 7.84 16.39
CA LEU A 15 -11.11 7.88 15.62
C LEU A 15 -10.64 6.48 15.22
N MET A 16 -10.79 5.49 16.10
CA MET A 16 -10.44 4.09 15.85
C MET A 16 -11.40 3.40 14.86
N LEU A 17 -12.69 3.77 14.90
CA LEU A 17 -13.68 3.30 13.93
C LEU A 17 -13.39 3.83 12.52
N VAL A 18 -12.95 5.08 12.42
CA VAL A 18 -12.51 5.71 11.15
C VAL A 18 -11.18 5.10 10.68
N MET A 19 -10.18 4.93 11.53
CA MET A 19 -8.89 4.34 11.14
C MET A 19 -9.02 2.85 10.77
N GLY A 20 -9.85 2.08 11.50
CA GLY A 20 -10.12 0.68 11.21
C GLY A 20 -10.89 0.47 9.90
N THR A 21 -11.82 1.37 9.56
CA THR A 21 -12.47 1.33 8.25
C THR A 21 -11.52 1.73 7.13
N ILE A 22 -10.65 2.72 7.34
CA ILE A 22 -9.62 3.13 6.37
C ILE A 22 -8.58 2.02 6.15
N THR A 23 -8.17 1.25 7.16
CA THR A 23 -7.22 0.14 6.98
C THR A 23 -7.86 -1.05 6.27
N VAL A 24 -9.12 -1.40 6.58
CA VAL A 24 -9.85 -2.47 5.90
C VAL A 24 -10.18 -2.10 4.44
N LEU A 25 -10.67 -0.87 4.20
CA LEU A 25 -10.83 -0.32 2.85
C LEU A 25 -9.47 -0.22 2.15
N GLY A 26 -8.44 0.20 2.87
CA GLY A 26 -7.06 0.27 2.43
C GLY A 26 -6.57 -1.06 1.89
N LYS A 27 -6.76 -2.18 2.59
CA LYS A 27 -6.39 -3.53 2.13
C LYS A 27 -7.20 -3.98 0.90
N PHE A 28 -8.50 -3.67 0.83
CA PHE A 28 -9.33 -3.98 -0.33
C PHE A 28 -8.90 -3.18 -1.57
N THR A 29 -8.68 -1.87 -1.39
CA THR A 29 -8.17 -0.99 -2.45
C THR A 29 -6.75 -1.36 -2.84
N HIS A 30 -5.88 -1.74 -1.90
CA HIS A 30 -4.54 -2.22 -2.19
C HIS A 30 -4.54 -3.55 -2.94
N GLY A 31 -5.40 -4.49 -2.57
CA GLY A 31 -5.50 -5.78 -3.24
C GLY A 31 -5.94 -5.63 -4.70
N ILE A 32 -6.96 -4.80 -4.96
CA ILE A 32 -7.43 -4.51 -6.32
C ILE A 32 -6.41 -3.67 -7.09
N ALA A 33 -5.80 -2.66 -6.46
CA ALA A 33 -4.77 -1.83 -7.09
C ALA A 33 -3.51 -2.64 -7.42
N ALA A 34 -3.04 -3.50 -6.51
CA ALA A 34 -1.92 -4.41 -6.75
C ALA A 34 -2.26 -5.42 -7.86
N PHE A 35 -3.50 -5.88 -7.96
CA PHE A 35 -3.93 -6.74 -9.06
C PHE A 35 -3.89 -6.01 -10.41
N VAL A 36 -4.43 -4.80 -10.50
CA VAL A 36 -4.42 -3.99 -11.73
C VAL A 36 -3.00 -3.58 -12.12
N ILE A 37 -2.19 -3.15 -11.17
CA ILE A 37 -0.79 -2.75 -11.40
C ILE A 37 0.05 -3.98 -11.77
N GLY A 38 -0.14 -5.12 -11.09
CA GLY A 38 0.53 -6.38 -11.42
C GLY A 38 0.19 -6.88 -12.83
N LEU A 39 -1.07 -6.75 -13.25
CA LEU A 39 -1.48 -7.05 -14.63
C LEU A 39 -0.81 -6.10 -15.63
N GLY A 40 -0.70 -4.81 -15.29
CA GLY A 40 0.03 -3.82 -16.07
C GLY A 40 1.52 -4.14 -16.23
N MET A 41 2.18 -4.61 -15.17
CA MET A 41 3.57 -5.06 -15.23
C MET A 41 3.76 -6.25 -16.15
N PHE A 42 2.85 -7.23 -16.09
CA PHE A 42 2.91 -8.39 -16.99
C PHE A 42 2.79 -7.96 -18.47
N PHE A 43 1.96 -6.95 -18.74
CA PHE A 43 1.84 -6.37 -20.08
C PHE A 43 3.12 -5.61 -20.51
N LEU A 44 3.73 -4.84 -19.61
CA LEU A 44 5.02 -4.17 -19.85
C LEU A 44 6.13 -5.19 -20.14
N PHE A 45 6.15 -6.30 -19.41
CA PHE A 45 7.12 -7.38 -19.63
C PHE A 45 6.97 -7.99 -21.04
N ILE A 46 5.75 -8.31 -21.47
CA ILE A 46 5.49 -8.83 -22.83
C ILE A 46 5.93 -7.80 -23.89
N CYS A 47 5.64 -6.52 -23.68
CA CYS A 47 6.07 -5.45 -24.58
C CYS A 47 7.61 -5.34 -24.65
N GLY A 48 8.30 -5.52 -23.51
CA GLY A 48 9.76 -5.59 -23.44
C GLY A 48 10.33 -6.74 -24.25
N VAL A 49 9.73 -7.93 -24.16
CA VAL A 49 10.14 -9.11 -24.94
C VAL A 49 9.96 -8.86 -26.45
N ILE A 50 8.82 -8.30 -26.85
CA ILE A 50 8.54 -8.00 -28.27
C ILE A 50 9.54 -6.97 -28.82
N THR A 51 9.82 -5.90 -28.07
CA THR A 51 10.79 -4.86 -28.48
C THR A 51 12.22 -5.38 -28.54
N ALA A 52 12.57 -6.35 -27.69
CA ALA A 52 13.85 -7.06 -27.76
C ALA A 52 13.96 -7.89 -29.05
N PHE A 53 12.90 -8.60 -29.44
CA PHE A 53 12.85 -9.33 -30.72
C PHE A 53 12.94 -8.42 -31.94
N GLN A 54 12.42 -7.19 -31.85
CA GLN A 54 12.55 -6.18 -32.90
C GLN A 54 13.95 -5.53 -32.95
N GLY A 55 14.87 -5.91 -32.06
CA GLY A 55 16.23 -5.36 -32.00
C GLY A 55 16.31 -3.94 -31.43
N ASN A 56 15.22 -3.42 -30.85
CA ASN A 56 15.16 -2.07 -30.29
C ASN A 56 15.60 -2.05 -28.82
N TRP A 57 16.86 -2.38 -28.58
CA TRP A 57 17.51 -2.42 -27.27
C TRP A 57 17.37 -1.15 -26.40
N PRO A 58 17.41 0.09 -26.92
CA PRO A 58 17.21 1.25 -26.07
C PRO A 58 15.79 1.32 -25.50
N MET A 59 14.76 0.90 -26.24
CA MET A 59 13.41 0.82 -25.68
C MET A 59 13.30 -0.28 -24.62
N VAL A 60 13.94 -1.43 -24.81
CA VAL A 60 13.95 -2.52 -23.82
C VAL A 60 14.51 -2.01 -22.48
N GLY A 61 15.60 -1.25 -22.50
CA GLY A 61 16.18 -0.66 -21.29
C GLY A 61 15.20 0.27 -20.57
N VAL A 62 14.47 1.11 -21.31
CA VAL A 62 13.45 2.01 -20.73
C VAL A 62 12.29 1.23 -20.13
N LEU A 63 11.77 0.21 -20.82
CA LEU A 63 10.70 -0.63 -20.29
C LEU A 63 11.13 -1.38 -19.02
N PHE A 64 12.37 -1.88 -18.98
CA PHE A 64 12.91 -2.53 -17.81
C PHE A 64 13.03 -1.59 -16.60
N VAL A 65 13.56 -0.38 -16.80
CA VAL A 65 13.63 0.64 -15.74
C VAL A 65 12.22 0.98 -15.24
N LEU A 66 11.25 1.13 -16.14
CA LEU A 66 9.86 1.40 -15.77
C LEU A 66 9.26 0.26 -14.93
N GLU A 67 9.52 -0.99 -15.30
CA GLU A 67 9.06 -2.16 -14.55
C GLU A 67 9.63 -2.17 -13.12
N VAL A 68 10.93 -1.92 -12.98
CA VAL A 68 11.61 -1.83 -11.68
C VAL A 68 11.05 -0.67 -10.83
N VAL A 69 10.77 0.48 -11.44
CA VAL A 69 10.17 1.63 -10.74
C VAL A 69 8.75 1.29 -10.25
N CYS A 70 7.93 0.66 -11.08
CA CYS A 70 6.61 0.20 -10.66
C CYS A 70 6.71 -0.84 -9.53
N PHE A 71 7.70 -1.73 -9.57
CA PHE A 71 7.90 -2.75 -8.54
C PHE A 71 8.27 -2.11 -7.20
N ALA A 72 9.21 -1.18 -7.21
CA ALA A 72 9.61 -0.42 -6.04
C ALA A 72 8.44 0.41 -5.46
N ALA A 73 7.62 1.02 -6.32
CA ALA A 73 6.44 1.77 -5.89
C ALA A 73 5.40 0.86 -5.19
N MET A 74 5.16 -0.35 -5.70
CA MET A 74 4.27 -1.30 -5.03
C MET A 74 4.80 -1.73 -3.67
N LEU A 75 6.10 -2.03 -3.57
CA LEU A 75 6.72 -2.38 -2.28
C LEU A 75 6.64 -1.24 -1.26
N ALA A 76 6.86 0.00 -1.70
CA ALA A 76 6.70 1.16 -0.82
C ALA A 76 5.26 1.29 -0.30
N MET A 77 4.28 1.10 -1.18
CA MET A 77 2.87 1.17 -0.83
C MET A 77 2.46 0.06 0.14
N THR A 78 2.96 -1.17 -0.03
CA THR A 78 2.68 -2.27 0.92
C THR A 78 3.27 -1.99 2.30
N VAL A 79 4.51 -1.49 2.37
CA VAL A 79 5.14 -1.12 3.64
C VAL A 79 4.38 0.00 4.33
N LEU A 80 3.89 1.00 3.58
CA LEU A 80 3.07 2.08 4.15
C LEU A 80 1.76 1.56 4.77
N VAL A 81 1.13 0.54 4.16
CA VAL A 81 -0.07 -0.08 4.72
C VAL A 81 0.26 -0.85 6.00
N GLU A 82 1.35 -1.62 6.03
CA GLU A 82 1.77 -2.35 7.24
C GLU A 82 2.05 -1.39 8.40
N LEU A 83 2.78 -0.29 8.14
CA LEU A 83 3.05 0.74 9.15
C LEU A 83 1.76 1.42 9.65
N ALA A 84 0.78 1.65 8.77
CA ALA A 84 -0.51 2.20 9.17
C ALA A 84 -1.31 1.21 10.03
N GLU A 85 -1.24 -0.09 9.74
CA GLU A 85 -1.85 -1.14 10.57
C GLU A 85 -1.19 -1.22 11.96
N GLU A 86 0.14 -1.19 12.04
CA GLU A 86 0.88 -1.19 13.30
C GLU A 86 0.54 0.03 14.17
N ALA A 87 0.49 1.22 13.57
CA ALA A 87 0.11 2.45 14.26
C ALA A 87 -1.32 2.35 14.82
N THR A 88 -2.24 1.79 14.03
CA THR A 88 -3.63 1.56 14.45
C THR A 88 -3.72 0.53 15.59
N GLY A 89 -2.92 -0.54 15.52
CA GLY A 89 -2.82 -1.58 16.56
C GLY A 89 -2.22 -1.07 17.88
N SER A 90 -1.19 -0.22 17.82
CA SER A 90 -0.60 0.42 18.98
C SER A 90 -1.59 1.36 19.69
N LEU A 91 -2.37 2.12 18.91
CA LEU A 91 -3.46 2.94 19.42
C LEU A 91 -4.54 2.09 20.11
N MET A 92 -4.86 0.91 19.57
CA MET A 92 -5.77 -0.07 20.19
C MET A 92 -5.23 -0.53 21.55
N GLY A 93 -3.96 -0.93 21.62
CA GLY A 93 -3.33 -1.33 22.87
C GLY A 93 -3.36 -0.25 23.95
N PHE A 94 -3.18 1.02 23.57
CA PHE A 94 -3.20 2.15 24.52
C PHE A 94 -4.61 2.49 25.04
N ILE A 95 -5.66 2.28 24.24
CA ILE A 95 -7.06 2.54 24.66
C ILE A 95 -7.58 1.45 25.61
N PHE A 96 -7.19 0.20 25.38
CA PHE A 96 -7.66 -0.95 26.15
C PHE A 96 -6.84 -1.23 27.43
N SER A 97 -5.70 -0.56 27.62
CA SER A 97 -4.93 -0.54 28.89
C SER A 97 -5.37 0.56 29.86
#